data_AF-A0A9D6WJG4-F1
#
_entry.id   AF-A0A9D6WJG4-F1
#
_cell.length_a   1.000
_cell.length_b   1.000
_cell.length_c   1.000
_cell.angle_alpha   90.00
_cell.angle_beta   90.00
_cell.angle_gamma   90.00
#
_symmetry.space_group_name_H-M   'P 1'
#
loop_
_entity.id
_entity.type
_entity.pdbx_description
1 polymer ?
#
loop_
_entity_poly.entity_id
_entity_poly.type
_entity_poly.pdbx_seq_one_letter_code
_entity_poly.pdbx_strand_id
1 'polypeptide(L)'
;MLSLANYARLPAMHGYLHDAQRRLVEKKMLARVWKYWAIENLWGNFSPETDPIGRDNVMYSGWYAAQIGLYEAATGDRSYEAPGAIRLTDARGRTHLHSYASTVQQLAANERSSAFCLFPCEPNWIYPLCNNQAVIGIKIFDRLNGTRFWADVEADYRRHLEAEFVDVDGHMILIRSARTGLTIPGLSSSKEDAIFAFWMHAVFPDLARRAWAIARHELFTTRDGSLALIPLKPWLDPGNYKLNTAYALGALAMAACEMGDTEALAAVRVELAQLDSRHHGGVLSYPGCSTWTHAFMLKSRLGRANALKDLVDEGLPAAWRDGPVIVEAAYPQVLVAKAVSDGRALEAVLHPGGPAARVTLGIGRLRPGAAYRLEGADEQAAVADERGTIRLTVELGGRRELRVLPRD
;
A
#
# COMPACT_ATOMS: atom_id res chain seq x y z
N MET A 1 0.77 -0.01 -1.60
CA MET A 1 0.93 -1.01 -2.69
C MET A 1 2.34 -1.56 -2.80
N LEU A 2 3.38 -0.74 -2.96
CA LEU A 2 4.77 -1.26 -3.00
C LEU A 2 5.12 -2.06 -1.74
N SER A 3 4.74 -1.59 -0.55
CA SER A 3 4.91 -2.31 0.72
C SER A 3 4.20 -3.66 0.75
N LEU A 4 3.06 -3.78 0.07
CA LEU A 4 2.33 -5.05 -0.04
C LEU A 4 3.00 -6.01 -1.03
N ALA A 5 3.57 -5.50 -2.12
CA ALA A 5 4.39 -6.31 -3.03
C ALA A 5 5.68 -6.78 -2.34
N ASN A 6 6.30 -5.89 -1.55
CA ASN A 6 7.43 -6.18 -0.68
C ASN A 6 7.05 -7.31 0.28
N TYR A 7 5.98 -7.16 1.04
CA TYR A 7 5.50 -8.17 1.99
C TYR A 7 5.12 -9.51 1.34
N ALA A 8 4.40 -9.51 0.22
CA ALA A 8 3.83 -10.73 -0.34
C ALA A 8 4.81 -11.58 -1.18
N ARG A 9 5.82 -10.96 -1.80
CA ARG A 9 6.71 -11.64 -2.77
C ARG A 9 8.18 -11.32 -2.62
N LEU A 10 8.47 -10.15 -2.07
CA LEU A 10 9.81 -9.57 -2.08
C LEU A 10 10.29 -9.16 -0.68
N PRO A 11 10.00 -9.90 0.42
CA PRO A 11 10.32 -9.42 1.77
C PRO A 11 11.84 -9.27 1.99
N ALA A 12 12.65 -10.02 1.23
CA ALA A 12 14.10 -9.92 1.26
C ALA A 12 14.70 -9.02 0.16
N MET A 13 13.89 -8.14 -0.45
CA MET A 13 14.34 -7.15 -1.43
C MET A 13 14.27 -5.75 -0.83
N HIS A 14 15.43 -5.17 -0.53
CA HIS A 14 15.54 -3.75 -0.21
C HIS A 14 15.83 -2.98 -1.51
N GLY A 15 17.10 -2.72 -1.81
CA GLY A 15 17.57 -2.09 -3.06
C GLY A 15 16.63 -1.01 -3.63
N TYR A 16 16.36 -1.09 -4.93
CA TYR A 16 15.51 -0.13 -5.62
C TYR A 16 14.04 -0.12 -5.12
N LEU A 17 13.53 -1.21 -4.53
CA LEU A 17 12.15 -1.28 -4.03
C LEU A 17 12.00 -0.47 -2.74
N HIS A 18 12.97 -0.60 -1.84
CA HIS A 18 13.07 0.20 -0.63
C HIS A 18 13.20 1.69 -0.97
N ASP A 19 14.11 2.02 -1.89
CA ASP A 19 14.31 3.39 -2.35
C ASP A 19 13.06 3.98 -3.01
N ALA A 20 12.33 3.18 -3.80
CA ALA A 20 11.08 3.62 -4.40
C ALA A 20 10.01 3.93 -3.35
N GLN A 21 9.89 3.10 -2.30
CA GLN A 21 8.96 3.36 -1.20
C GLN A 21 9.34 4.63 -0.42
N ARG A 22 10.61 4.77 -0.04
CA ARG A 22 11.16 5.95 0.65
C ARG A 22 10.91 7.24 -0.15
N ARG A 23 11.26 7.25 -1.44
CA ARG A 23 11.01 8.40 -2.33
C ARG A 23 9.54 8.74 -2.46
N LEU A 24 8.64 7.76 -2.39
CA LEU A 24 7.20 8.05 -2.37
C LEU A 24 6.77 8.72 -1.07
N VAL A 25 7.34 8.33 0.09
CA VAL A 25 7.07 8.97 1.38
C VAL A 25 7.58 10.41 1.34
N GLU A 26 8.79 10.64 0.85
CA GLU A 26 9.39 11.97 0.72
C GLU A 26 8.62 12.87 -0.27
N LYS A 27 8.07 12.30 -1.36
CA LYS A 27 7.27 13.07 -2.32
C LYS A 27 6.04 13.74 -1.68
N LYS A 28 5.46 13.15 -0.63
CA LYS A 28 4.35 13.77 0.11
C LYS A 28 4.75 15.04 0.85
N MET A 29 6.05 15.24 1.12
CA MET A 29 6.56 16.46 1.76
C MET A 29 6.66 17.65 0.80
N LEU A 30 6.63 17.41 -0.52
CA LEU A 30 6.73 18.48 -1.51
C LEU A 30 5.52 19.41 -1.42
N ALA A 31 5.76 20.72 -1.33
CA ALA A 31 4.71 21.74 -1.24
C ALA A 31 3.62 21.58 -2.31
N ARG A 32 3.97 21.16 -3.54
CA ARG A 32 2.99 20.92 -4.61
C ARG A 32 1.92 19.88 -4.26
N VAL A 33 2.17 19.00 -3.29
CA VAL A 33 1.28 17.92 -2.90
C VAL A 33 0.30 18.36 -1.82
N TRP A 34 0.68 19.29 -0.93
CA TRP A 34 -0.13 19.63 0.25
C TRP A 34 -0.53 21.11 0.35
N LYS A 35 0.10 22.01 -0.40
CA LYS A 35 -0.16 23.46 -0.32
C LYS A 35 -1.60 23.87 -0.66
N TYR A 36 -2.36 23.00 -1.32
CA TYR A 36 -3.78 23.22 -1.62
C TYR A 36 -4.57 23.45 -0.33
N TRP A 37 -4.14 22.81 0.77
CA TRP A 37 -4.83 22.86 2.05
C TRP A 37 -4.97 24.27 2.61
N ALA A 38 -3.97 25.13 2.41
CA ALA A 38 -4.03 26.52 2.87
C ALA A 38 -5.24 27.28 2.29
N ILE A 39 -5.62 26.95 1.05
CA ILE A 39 -6.78 27.55 0.39
C ILE A 39 -8.05 26.88 0.93
N GLU A 40 -8.13 25.55 0.90
CA GLU A 40 -9.32 24.83 1.37
C GLU A 40 -9.69 25.14 2.81
N ASN A 41 -8.71 25.15 3.71
CA ASN A 41 -8.91 25.46 5.12
C ASN A 41 -9.39 26.91 5.34
N LEU A 42 -8.83 27.86 4.58
CA LEU A 42 -9.25 29.26 4.63
C LEU A 42 -10.71 29.41 4.18
N TRP A 43 -11.11 28.75 3.10
CA TRP A 43 -12.46 28.87 2.55
C TRP A 43 -13.50 28.07 3.35
N GLY A 44 -13.19 26.86 3.78
CA GLY A 44 -14.16 25.95 4.37
C GLY A 44 -14.24 26.01 5.90
N ASN A 45 -13.13 26.35 6.58
CA ASN A 45 -13.05 26.47 8.03
C ASN A 45 -12.80 27.91 8.52
N PHE A 46 -12.62 28.88 7.61
CA PHE A 46 -12.27 30.27 7.95
C PHE A 46 -11.01 30.37 8.81
N SER A 47 -10.07 29.45 8.62
CA SER A 47 -8.81 29.39 9.39
C SER A 47 -7.61 29.75 8.52
N PRO A 48 -6.71 30.64 8.98
CA PRO A 48 -5.47 30.96 8.27
C PRO A 48 -4.37 29.92 8.46
N GLU A 49 -4.59 28.88 9.28
CA GLU A 49 -3.63 27.80 9.50
C GLU A 49 -3.36 27.05 8.18
N THR A 50 -2.09 26.80 7.88
CA THR A 50 -1.68 26.16 6.63
C THR A 50 -1.05 24.79 6.82
N ASP A 51 -0.93 24.32 8.07
CA ASP A 51 -0.50 22.96 8.36
C ASP A 51 -1.52 21.93 7.83
N PRO A 52 -1.15 21.08 6.85
CA PRO A 52 -2.03 20.06 6.28
C PRO A 52 -2.26 18.85 7.18
N ILE A 53 -1.57 18.73 8.33
CA ILE A 53 -1.74 17.63 9.28
C ILE A 53 -2.55 18.05 10.51
N GLY A 54 -2.55 19.34 10.85
CA GLY A 54 -3.16 19.86 12.08
C GLY A 54 -4.64 19.50 12.24
N ARG A 55 -5.50 19.93 11.33
CA ARG A 55 -6.96 19.72 11.42
C ARG A 55 -7.50 19.27 10.08
N ASP A 56 -8.54 18.41 10.12
CA ASP A 56 -9.20 17.88 8.93
C ASP A 56 -8.18 17.25 7.97
N ASN A 57 -8.37 17.39 6.65
CA ASN A 57 -7.44 16.93 5.62
C ASN A 57 -6.98 15.48 5.77
N VAL A 58 -7.88 14.61 6.24
CA VAL A 58 -7.56 13.18 6.44
C VAL A 58 -7.08 12.49 5.16
N MET A 59 -7.44 13.00 3.97
CA MET A 59 -6.88 12.48 2.71
C MET A 59 -5.37 12.72 2.61
N TYR A 60 -4.86 13.85 3.09
CA TYR A 60 -3.41 14.02 3.14
C TYR A 60 -2.81 13.25 4.30
N SER A 61 -3.23 13.57 5.52
CA SER A 61 -2.60 13.10 6.77
C SER A 61 -2.80 11.61 7.00
N GLY A 62 -4.02 11.09 6.79
CA GLY A 62 -4.35 9.67 6.95
C GLY A 62 -3.64 8.78 5.94
N TRP A 63 -3.66 9.14 4.65
CA TRP A 63 -2.90 8.40 3.63
C TRP A 63 -1.40 8.49 3.85
N TYR A 64 -0.90 9.61 4.38
CA TYR A 64 0.52 9.77 4.65
C TYR A 64 0.96 8.90 5.83
N ALA A 65 0.19 8.86 6.92
CA ALA A 65 0.41 7.96 8.04
C ALA A 65 0.32 6.47 7.62
N ALA A 66 -0.67 6.08 6.82
CA ALA A 66 -0.76 4.73 6.27
C ALA A 66 0.48 4.39 5.42
N GLN A 67 0.93 5.32 4.59
CA GLN A 67 2.09 5.12 3.73
C GLN A 67 3.37 4.93 4.54
N ILE A 68 3.60 5.74 5.58
CA ILE A 68 4.74 5.59 6.48
C ILE A 68 4.61 4.27 7.23
N GLY A 69 3.49 3.99 7.89
CA GLY A 69 3.30 2.75 8.64
C GLY A 69 3.51 1.50 7.80
N LEU A 70 2.92 1.44 6.60
CA LEU A 70 3.11 0.30 5.71
C LEU A 70 4.58 0.17 5.25
N TYR A 71 5.28 1.28 5.06
CA TYR A 71 6.72 1.26 4.77
C TYR A 71 7.50 0.68 5.95
N GLU A 72 7.35 1.23 7.15
CA GLU A 72 8.07 0.74 8.34
C GLU A 72 7.75 -0.73 8.63
N ALA A 73 6.49 -1.14 8.49
CA ALA A 73 6.06 -2.52 8.68
C ALA A 73 6.67 -3.49 7.66
N ALA A 74 6.89 -3.05 6.41
CA ALA A 74 7.41 -3.88 5.33
C ALA A 74 8.93 -3.87 5.20
N THR A 75 9.63 -2.90 5.79
CA THR A 75 11.08 -2.73 5.63
C THR A 75 11.85 -2.75 6.94
N GLY A 76 11.18 -2.45 8.06
CA GLY A 76 11.81 -2.19 9.35
C GLY A 76 12.51 -0.84 9.45
N ASP A 77 12.46 0.01 8.42
CA ASP A 77 13.05 1.35 8.45
C ASP A 77 12.13 2.32 9.20
N ARG A 78 12.57 2.78 10.37
CA ARG A 78 11.84 3.68 11.28
C ARG A 78 12.32 5.13 11.20
N SER A 79 12.95 5.52 10.09
CA SER A 79 13.55 6.86 9.94
C SER A 79 12.57 8.02 10.12
N TYR A 80 11.26 7.79 9.92
CA TYR A 80 10.24 8.84 10.02
C TYR A 80 9.68 9.05 11.43
N GLU A 81 10.06 8.20 12.40
CA GLU A 81 9.71 8.41 13.80
C GLU A 81 10.53 9.51 14.47
N ALA A 82 11.73 9.80 13.93
CA ALA A 82 12.60 10.84 14.46
C ALA A 82 11.87 12.21 14.50
N PRO A 83 11.99 12.99 15.59
CA PRO A 83 11.39 14.33 15.67
C PRO A 83 11.82 15.20 14.49
N GLY A 84 10.84 15.77 13.77
CA GLY A 84 11.10 16.63 12.62
C GLY A 84 11.57 15.91 11.34
N ALA A 85 11.50 14.57 11.30
CA ALA A 85 11.78 13.78 10.08
C ALA A 85 10.82 14.11 8.92
N ILE A 86 9.64 14.63 9.23
CA ILE A 86 8.68 15.15 8.26
C ILE A 86 8.77 16.68 8.29
N ARG A 87 9.25 17.25 7.17
CA ARG A 87 9.42 18.71 7.03
C ARG A 87 8.58 19.22 5.88
N LEU A 88 7.53 19.98 6.19
CA LEU A 88 6.62 20.57 5.21
C LEU A 88 6.92 22.05 5.08
N THR A 89 7.77 22.40 4.10
CA THR A 89 8.14 23.81 3.83
C THR A 89 7.39 24.34 2.62
N ASP A 90 6.68 25.46 2.79
CA ASP A 90 5.99 26.12 1.68
C ASP A 90 6.93 27.03 0.85
N ALA A 91 6.41 27.58 -0.25
CA ALA A 91 7.18 28.48 -1.13
C ALA A 91 7.55 29.82 -0.48
N ARG A 92 6.97 30.15 0.68
CA ARG A 92 7.26 31.37 1.47
C ARG A 92 8.25 31.09 2.61
N GLY A 93 8.75 29.86 2.73
CA GLY A 93 9.70 29.44 3.77
C GLY A 93 9.06 29.03 5.10
N ARG A 94 7.72 29.07 5.23
CA ARG A 94 7.05 28.57 6.44
C ARG A 94 7.19 27.07 6.50
N THR A 95 7.58 26.56 7.67
CA THR A 95 7.91 25.14 7.86
C THR A 95 7.09 24.56 9.00
N HIS A 96 6.38 23.48 8.69
CA HIS A 96 5.71 22.63 9.68
C HIS A 96 6.54 21.37 9.90
N LEU A 97 6.84 21.07 11.16
CA LEU A 97 7.67 19.93 11.55
C LEU A 97 6.83 18.87 12.22
N HIS A 98 6.95 17.65 11.70
CA HIS A 98 6.23 16.49 12.18
C HIS A 98 7.18 15.28 12.26
N SER A 99 6.72 14.25 12.94
CA SER A 99 7.21 12.88 12.83
C SER A 99 6.02 11.96 12.60
N TYR A 100 6.27 10.68 12.38
CA TYR A 100 5.20 9.69 12.33
C TYR A 100 4.38 9.71 13.63
N ALA A 101 5.06 9.80 14.77
CA ALA A 101 4.41 9.89 16.09
C ALA A 101 3.51 11.12 16.24
N SER A 102 3.99 12.33 15.88
CA SER A 102 3.16 13.54 15.98
C SER A 102 1.98 13.50 15.01
N THR A 103 2.17 12.92 13.83
CA THR A 103 1.10 12.73 12.84
C THR A 103 0.02 11.81 13.40
N VAL A 104 0.39 10.66 13.96
CA VAL A 104 -0.55 9.69 14.57
C VAL A 104 -1.30 10.30 15.76
N GLN A 105 -0.61 11.05 16.62
CA GLN A 105 -1.23 11.77 17.73
C GLN A 105 -2.29 12.76 17.24
N GLN A 106 -1.98 13.50 16.17
CA GLN A 106 -2.92 14.46 15.59
C GLN A 106 -4.12 13.79 14.93
N LEU A 107 -3.92 12.67 14.23
CA LEU A 107 -5.00 11.86 13.67
C LEU A 107 -5.95 11.36 14.77
N ALA A 108 -5.39 10.74 15.83
CA ALA A 108 -6.18 10.24 16.95
C ALA A 108 -6.92 11.37 17.70
N ALA A 109 -6.32 12.56 17.82
CA ALA A 109 -6.98 13.73 18.39
C ALA A 109 -8.16 14.20 17.52
N ASN A 110 -7.99 14.24 16.19
CA ASN A 110 -9.05 14.60 15.26
C ASN A 110 -10.21 13.59 15.31
N GLU A 111 -9.92 12.29 15.34
CA GLU A 111 -10.93 11.22 15.51
C GLU A 111 -11.72 11.42 16.82
N ARG A 112 -11.05 11.58 17.96
CA ARG A 112 -11.70 11.79 19.27
C ARG A 112 -12.55 13.06 19.33
N SER A 113 -12.14 14.10 18.62
CA SER A 113 -12.85 15.38 18.61
C SER A 113 -14.06 15.41 17.67
N SER A 114 -14.14 14.46 16.74
CA SER A 114 -15.22 14.41 15.76
C SER A 114 -16.47 13.78 16.36
N ALA A 115 -17.63 14.39 16.10
CA ALA A 115 -18.94 13.84 16.47
C ALA A 115 -19.20 12.45 15.87
N PHE A 116 -18.55 12.13 14.74
CA PHE A 116 -18.68 10.84 14.08
C PHE A 116 -17.53 9.87 14.41
N CYS A 117 -16.55 10.26 15.21
CA CYS A 117 -15.24 9.59 15.35
C CYS A 117 -14.44 9.42 14.03
N LEU A 118 -15.03 9.81 12.89
CA LEU A 118 -14.43 10.00 11.58
C LEU A 118 -14.42 11.50 11.29
N PHE A 119 -13.35 12.04 10.74
CA PHE A 119 -13.20 13.47 10.55
C PHE A 119 -13.04 13.87 9.07
N PRO A 120 -13.27 15.16 8.75
CA PRO A 120 -13.34 15.62 7.38
C PRO A 120 -12.02 15.49 6.60
N CYS A 121 -12.17 15.24 5.31
CA CYS A 121 -11.13 15.36 4.32
C CYS A 121 -11.04 16.83 3.89
N GLU A 122 -11.91 17.25 2.98
CA GLU A 122 -12.20 18.65 2.74
C GLU A 122 -13.08 19.16 3.89
N PRO A 123 -13.06 20.47 4.18
CA PRO A 123 -13.93 21.02 5.21
C PRO A 123 -15.38 20.59 5.01
N ASN A 124 -16.01 20.13 6.09
CA ASN A 124 -17.35 19.55 6.15
C ASN A 124 -17.53 18.14 5.54
N TRP A 125 -16.64 17.59 4.73
CA TRP A 125 -16.90 16.32 4.03
C TRP A 125 -16.10 15.16 4.61
N ILE A 126 -16.79 14.19 5.20
CA ILE A 126 -16.20 12.98 5.78
C ILE A 126 -16.25 11.86 4.74
N TYR A 127 -15.09 11.25 4.51
CA TYR A 127 -14.94 10.08 3.65
C TYR A 127 -14.42 8.91 4.47
N PRO A 128 -15.21 7.82 4.64
CA PRO A 128 -14.79 6.66 5.41
C PRO A 128 -13.54 5.99 4.88
N LEU A 129 -13.34 5.99 3.56
CA LEU A 129 -12.15 5.41 2.95
C LEU A 129 -10.87 6.15 3.41
N CYS A 130 -10.92 7.49 3.51
CA CYS A 130 -9.77 8.26 3.94
C CYS A 130 -9.49 8.07 5.44
N ASN A 131 -10.53 8.03 6.26
CA ASN A 131 -10.41 7.74 7.69
C ASN A 131 -9.86 6.32 7.94
N ASN A 132 -10.26 5.33 7.14
CA ASN A 132 -9.69 3.99 7.20
C ASN A 132 -8.18 3.97 6.98
N GLN A 133 -7.63 4.88 6.16
CA GLN A 133 -6.17 5.01 6.02
C GLN A 133 -5.52 5.60 7.27
N ALA A 134 -6.13 6.62 7.87
CA ALA A 134 -5.66 7.13 9.15
C ALA A 134 -5.58 6.00 10.19
N VAL A 135 -6.66 5.21 10.31
CA VAL A 135 -6.71 4.05 11.20
C VAL A 135 -5.62 3.01 10.88
N ILE A 136 -5.39 2.66 9.61
CA ILE A 136 -4.27 1.77 9.24
C ILE A 136 -2.94 2.32 9.75
N GLY A 137 -2.69 3.63 9.53
CA GLY A 137 -1.49 4.29 10.03
C GLY A 137 -1.36 4.25 11.55
N ILE A 138 -2.45 4.53 12.28
CA ILE A 138 -2.46 4.52 13.75
C ILE A 138 -2.26 3.08 14.28
N LYS A 139 -2.94 2.10 13.71
CA LYS A 139 -2.89 0.69 14.13
C LYS A 139 -1.50 0.08 13.95
N ILE A 140 -0.82 0.41 12.85
CA ILE A 140 0.59 0.01 12.66
C ILE A 140 1.48 0.67 13.72
N PHE A 141 1.30 1.97 13.96
CA PHE A 141 2.09 2.70 14.96
C PHE A 141 1.92 2.10 16.35
N ASP A 142 0.69 1.82 16.78
CA ASP A 142 0.37 1.14 18.03
C ASP A 142 1.09 -0.20 18.16
N ARG A 143 1.06 -1.03 17.11
CA ARG A 143 1.75 -2.32 17.10
C ARG A 143 3.27 -2.18 17.23
N LEU A 144 3.88 -1.24 16.50
CA LEU A 144 5.33 -1.07 16.47
C LEU A 144 5.89 -0.37 17.72
N ASN A 145 5.08 0.46 18.39
CA ASN A 145 5.49 1.30 19.52
C ASN A 145 4.88 0.91 20.87
N GLY A 146 3.93 -0.03 20.89
CA GLY A 146 3.20 -0.40 22.11
C GLY A 146 2.26 0.70 22.60
N THR A 147 1.82 1.61 21.73
CA THR A 147 0.82 2.64 22.05
C THR A 147 -0.61 2.12 21.89
N ARG A 148 -1.60 2.94 22.23
CA ARG A 148 -3.03 2.56 22.28
C ARG A 148 -3.95 3.57 21.59
N PHE A 149 -3.43 4.38 20.66
CA PHE A 149 -4.20 5.43 20.01
C PHE A 149 -5.45 4.90 19.30
N TRP A 150 -5.32 3.79 18.56
CA TRP A 150 -6.44 3.12 17.89
C TRP A 150 -7.32 2.39 18.89
N ALA A 151 -6.71 1.62 19.80
CA ALA A 151 -7.46 0.83 20.79
C ALA A 151 -8.40 1.68 21.65
N ASP A 152 -8.05 2.95 21.90
CA ASP A 152 -8.86 3.88 22.66
C ASP A 152 -10.10 4.40 21.89
N VAL A 153 -10.09 4.37 20.56
CA VAL A 153 -11.18 4.93 19.71
C VAL A 153 -11.91 3.88 18.88
N GLU A 154 -11.39 2.66 18.79
CA GLU A 154 -11.90 1.59 17.91
C GLU A 154 -13.40 1.33 18.07
N ALA A 155 -13.89 1.21 19.31
CA ALA A 155 -15.29 0.91 19.58
C ALA A 155 -16.22 2.04 19.13
N ASP A 156 -15.81 3.29 19.34
CA ASP A 156 -16.57 4.47 18.91
C ASP A 156 -16.50 4.63 17.39
N TYR A 157 -15.33 4.45 16.80
CA TYR A 157 -15.14 4.48 15.35
C TYR A 157 -16.03 3.45 14.66
N ARG A 158 -16.01 2.19 15.13
CA ARG A 158 -16.82 1.11 14.56
C ARG A 158 -18.31 1.42 14.64
N ARG A 159 -18.77 1.86 15.82
CA ARG A 159 -20.18 2.19 16.04
C ARG A 159 -20.67 3.26 15.08
N HIS A 160 -19.92 4.36 14.92
CA HIS A 160 -20.32 5.43 14.00
C HIS A 160 -20.18 5.02 12.54
N LEU A 161 -19.16 4.24 12.18
CA LEU A 161 -19.02 3.71 10.83
C LEU A 161 -20.27 2.90 10.44
N GLU A 162 -20.71 1.99 11.30
CA GLU A 162 -21.89 1.14 11.03
C GLU A 162 -23.20 1.93 11.07
N ALA A 163 -23.36 2.87 12.02
CA ALA A 163 -24.60 3.62 12.16
C ALA A 163 -24.78 4.72 11.09
N GLU A 164 -23.69 5.32 10.63
CA GLU A 164 -23.74 6.55 9.82
C GLU A 164 -23.17 6.36 8.42
N PHE A 165 -22.34 5.34 8.18
CA PHE A 165 -21.65 5.17 6.90
C PHE A 165 -21.94 3.84 6.21
N VAL A 166 -23.01 3.19 6.63
CA VAL A 166 -23.58 2.01 5.98
C VAL A 166 -25.05 2.32 5.69
N ASP A 167 -25.49 2.10 4.46
CA ASP A 167 -26.90 2.28 4.12
C ASP A 167 -27.75 1.06 4.49
N VAL A 168 -29.06 1.14 4.23
CA VAL A 168 -30.03 0.11 4.60
C VAL A 168 -29.81 -1.22 3.89
N ASP A 169 -29.17 -1.21 2.71
CA ASP A 169 -28.85 -2.40 1.92
C ASP A 169 -27.46 -2.96 2.30
N GLY A 170 -26.73 -2.25 3.17
CA GLY A 170 -25.45 -2.67 3.70
C GLY A 170 -24.25 -2.14 2.92
N HIS A 171 -24.47 -1.30 1.90
CA HIS A 171 -23.40 -0.67 1.13
C HIS A 171 -22.69 0.40 1.97
N MET A 172 -21.39 0.57 1.70
CA MET A 172 -20.62 1.65 2.29
C MET A 172 -21.00 3.00 1.67
N ILE A 173 -21.33 3.96 2.52
CA ILE A 173 -21.57 5.35 2.10
C ILE A 173 -20.24 6.04 1.85
N LEU A 174 -20.07 6.57 0.63
CA LEU A 174 -18.80 7.18 0.21
C LEU A 174 -18.48 8.48 0.95
N ILE A 175 -19.50 9.31 1.19
CA ILE A 175 -19.34 10.68 1.69
C ILE A 175 -20.50 11.06 2.61
N ARG A 176 -20.20 11.80 3.68
CA ARG A 176 -21.21 12.42 4.56
C ARG A 176 -20.78 13.82 4.99
N SER A 177 -21.74 14.73 5.09
CA SER A 177 -21.51 16.05 5.68
C SER A 177 -21.36 15.94 7.19
N ALA A 178 -20.24 16.44 7.72
CA ALA A 178 -19.98 16.55 9.15
C ALA A 178 -20.96 17.48 9.87
N ARG A 179 -21.52 18.48 9.17
CA ARG A 179 -22.42 19.48 9.76
C ARG A 179 -23.89 19.07 9.71
N THR A 180 -24.34 18.46 8.61
CA THR A 180 -25.77 18.17 8.39
C THR A 180 -26.10 16.68 8.41
N GLY A 181 -25.10 15.79 8.37
CA GLY A 181 -25.31 14.36 8.21
C GLY A 181 -25.78 13.94 6.80
N LEU A 182 -25.95 14.88 5.87
CA LEU A 182 -26.39 14.57 4.51
C LEU A 182 -25.30 13.82 3.74
N THR A 183 -25.72 12.78 3.01
CA THR A 183 -24.92 12.10 1.99
C THR A 183 -25.35 12.55 0.59
N ILE A 184 -24.58 12.19 -0.43
CA ILE A 184 -24.93 12.42 -1.84
C ILE A 184 -25.57 11.13 -2.37
N PRO A 185 -26.89 11.12 -2.66
CA PRO A 185 -27.56 9.93 -3.16
C PRO A 185 -26.94 9.41 -4.47
N GLY A 186 -26.82 8.08 -4.59
CA GLY A 186 -26.29 7.42 -5.80
C GLY A 186 -24.77 7.34 -5.89
N LEU A 187 -24.02 7.80 -4.88
CA LEU A 187 -22.58 7.56 -4.77
C LEU A 187 -22.22 6.28 -3.98
N SER A 188 -23.19 5.64 -3.33
CA SER A 188 -23.04 4.31 -2.74
C SER A 188 -23.42 3.26 -3.79
N SER A 189 -22.51 2.33 -4.09
CA SER A 189 -22.80 1.17 -4.94
C SER A 189 -21.80 0.03 -4.67
N SER A 190 -22.06 -1.15 -5.25
CA SER A 190 -21.12 -2.27 -5.25
C SER A 190 -19.73 -1.95 -5.79
N LYS A 191 -19.57 -0.87 -6.56
CA LYS A 191 -18.27 -0.39 -7.02
C LYS A 191 -17.40 0.09 -5.86
N GLU A 192 -18.00 0.89 -4.97
CA GLU A 192 -17.35 1.40 -3.77
C GLU A 192 -17.09 0.25 -2.80
N ASP A 193 -18.04 -0.68 -2.64
CA ASP A 193 -17.86 -1.84 -1.76
C ASP A 193 -16.67 -2.71 -2.12
N ALA A 194 -16.37 -2.90 -3.41
CA ALA A 194 -15.16 -3.61 -3.82
C ALA A 194 -13.89 -2.90 -3.32
N ILE A 195 -13.84 -1.58 -3.38
CA ILE A 195 -12.69 -0.79 -2.89
C ILE A 195 -12.62 -0.85 -1.35
N PHE A 196 -13.76 -0.73 -0.67
CA PHE A 196 -13.85 -0.85 0.78
C PHE A 196 -13.47 -2.25 1.28
N ALA A 197 -13.90 -3.31 0.59
CA ALA A 197 -13.54 -4.69 0.92
C ALA A 197 -12.03 -4.88 1.00
N PHE A 198 -11.27 -4.26 0.10
CA PHE A 198 -9.82 -4.30 0.19
C PHE A 198 -9.28 -3.51 1.39
N TRP A 199 -9.60 -2.22 1.47
CA TRP A 199 -8.94 -1.32 2.44
C TRP A 199 -9.39 -1.55 3.88
N MET A 200 -10.67 -1.88 4.10
CA MET A 200 -11.21 -2.14 5.44
C MET A 200 -10.78 -3.48 6.01
N HIS A 201 -10.25 -4.40 5.21
CA HIS A 201 -9.93 -5.74 5.67
C HIS A 201 -8.90 -5.77 6.82
N ALA A 202 -7.99 -4.79 6.83
CA ALA A 202 -7.01 -4.64 7.92
C ALA A 202 -7.57 -4.02 9.20
N VAL A 203 -8.75 -3.39 9.13
CA VAL A 203 -9.36 -2.70 10.27
C VAL A 203 -10.52 -3.53 10.80
N PHE A 204 -11.52 -3.79 9.96
CA PHE A 204 -12.72 -4.56 10.28
C PHE A 204 -12.93 -5.67 9.25
N PRO A 205 -12.32 -6.86 9.45
CA PRO A 205 -12.39 -7.94 8.48
C PRO A 205 -13.80 -8.42 8.16
N ASP A 206 -14.72 -8.34 9.11
CA ASP A 206 -16.11 -8.75 8.93
C ASP A 206 -16.89 -7.78 8.02
N LEU A 207 -16.72 -6.47 8.23
CA LEU A 207 -17.31 -5.44 7.36
C LEU A 207 -16.74 -5.52 5.94
N ALA A 208 -15.43 -5.76 5.82
CA ALA A 208 -14.77 -5.96 4.54
C ALA A 208 -15.32 -7.17 3.77
N ARG A 209 -15.56 -8.30 4.45
CA ARG A 209 -16.17 -9.49 3.83
C ARG A 209 -17.62 -9.26 3.44
N ARG A 210 -18.39 -8.49 4.23
CA ARG A 210 -19.75 -8.08 3.85
C ARG A 210 -19.74 -7.25 2.57
N ALA A 211 -18.89 -6.22 2.51
CA ALA A 211 -18.72 -5.39 1.31
C ALA A 211 -18.33 -6.25 0.09
N TRP A 212 -17.41 -7.20 0.26
CA TRP A 212 -17.06 -8.13 -0.82
C TRP A 212 -18.24 -9.03 -1.22
N ALA A 213 -19.02 -9.53 -0.28
CA ALA A 213 -20.17 -10.40 -0.59
C ALA A 213 -21.21 -9.65 -1.43
N ILE A 214 -21.49 -8.39 -1.10
CA ILE A 214 -22.38 -7.51 -1.88
C ILE A 214 -21.80 -7.27 -3.27
N ALA A 215 -20.55 -6.81 -3.36
CA ALA A 215 -19.90 -6.56 -4.64
C ALA A 215 -19.82 -7.82 -5.53
N ARG A 216 -19.53 -8.98 -4.94
CA ARG A 216 -19.50 -10.28 -5.64
C ARG A 216 -20.88 -10.67 -6.14
N HIS A 217 -21.92 -10.46 -5.34
CA HIS A 217 -23.29 -10.80 -5.72
C HIS A 217 -23.80 -9.93 -6.88
N GLU A 218 -23.47 -8.64 -6.88
CA GLU A 218 -24.01 -7.69 -7.84
C GLU A 218 -23.19 -7.57 -9.13
N LEU A 219 -21.87 -7.77 -9.06
CA LEU A 219 -20.96 -7.53 -10.19
C LEU A 219 -20.55 -8.82 -10.91
N PHE A 220 -20.95 -9.98 -10.40
CA PHE A 220 -20.67 -11.28 -11.01
C PHE A 220 -21.95 -12.07 -11.22
N THR A 221 -21.91 -12.97 -12.19
CA THR A 221 -22.99 -13.89 -12.51
C THR A 221 -22.40 -15.26 -12.85
N THR A 222 -23.24 -16.28 -12.95
CA THR A 222 -22.82 -17.60 -13.42
C THR A 222 -23.11 -17.71 -14.91
N ARG A 223 -22.07 -17.97 -15.71
CA ARG A 223 -22.17 -18.21 -17.15
C ARG A 223 -21.45 -19.52 -17.48
N ASP A 224 -22.16 -20.42 -18.17
CA ASP A 224 -21.63 -21.73 -18.60
C ASP A 224 -21.02 -22.56 -17.45
N GLY A 225 -21.62 -22.46 -16.25
CA GLY A 225 -21.17 -23.18 -15.05
C GLY A 225 -19.96 -22.57 -14.34
N SER A 226 -19.51 -21.39 -14.76
CA SER A 226 -18.39 -20.65 -14.17
C SER A 226 -18.78 -19.22 -13.79
N LEU A 227 -18.13 -18.65 -12.78
CA LEU A 227 -18.31 -17.24 -12.44
C LEU A 227 -17.75 -16.34 -13.56
N ALA A 228 -18.54 -15.35 -13.96
CA ALA A 228 -18.20 -14.35 -14.95
C ALA A 228 -18.56 -12.96 -14.43
N LEU A 229 -17.82 -11.93 -14.86
CA LEU A 229 -18.20 -10.54 -14.60
C LEU A 229 -19.42 -10.18 -15.44
N ILE A 230 -20.33 -9.38 -14.86
CA ILE A 230 -21.34 -8.69 -15.67
C ILE A 230 -20.66 -7.62 -16.55
N PRO A 231 -21.28 -7.21 -17.67
CA PRO A 231 -20.77 -6.10 -18.47
C PRO A 231 -20.61 -4.82 -17.62
N LEU A 232 -19.36 -4.40 -17.38
CA LEU A 232 -19.06 -3.23 -16.58
C LEU A 232 -19.11 -1.95 -17.42
N LYS A 233 -19.86 -0.95 -16.95
CA LYS A 233 -19.66 0.43 -17.42
C LYS A 233 -18.31 0.95 -16.90
N PRO A 234 -17.59 1.82 -17.65
CA PRO A 234 -16.36 2.44 -17.18
C PRO A 234 -16.55 3.16 -15.84
N TRP A 235 -15.58 3.04 -14.93
CA TRP A 235 -15.59 3.73 -13.63
C TRP A 235 -14.68 4.96 -13.69
N LEU A 236 -14.97 5.97 -12.85
CA LEU A 236 -14.12 7.14 -12.72
C LEU A 236 -12.82 6.77 -12.00
N ASP A 237 -11.70 6.87 -12.68
CA ASP A 237 -10.37 6.71 -12.09
C ASP A 237 -9.99 8.01 -11.35
N PRO A 238 -9.92 8.00 -10.01
CA PRO A 238 -9.64 9.21 -9.24
C PRO A 238 -8.21 9.73 -9.45
N GLY A 239 -7.30 8.91 -9.97
CA GLY A 239 -5.92 9.33 -10.21
C GLY A 239 -5.72 10.20 -11.44
N ASN A 240 -6.70 10.25 -12.36
CA ASN A 240 -6.64 11.11 -13.55
C ASN A 240 -7.99 11.69 -13.99
N TYR A 241 -9.07 11.42 -13.24
CA TYR A 241 -10.44 11.85 -13.50
C TYR A 241 -10.99 11.43 -14.86
N LYS A 242 -10.58 10.27 -15.37
CA LYS A 242 -11.09 9.69 -16.62
C LYS A 242 -11.89 8.42 -16.36
N LEU A 243 -12.96 8.25 -17.12
CA LEU A 243 -13.71 6.99 -17.14
C LEU A 243 -12.91 5.91 -17.85
N ASN A 244 -12.62 4.79 -17.17
CA ASN A 244 -12.01 3.63 -17.79
C ASN A 244 -12.38 2.32 -17.08
N THR A 245 -12.51 1.24 -17.86
CA THR A 245 -12.85 -0.10 -17.34
C THR A 245 -11.67 -0.76 -16.63
N ALA A 246 -10.44 -0.38 -16.99
CA ALA A 246 -9.21 -0.89 -16.38
C ALA A 246 -9.15 -0.60 -14.87
N TYR A 247 -9.62 0.57 -14.43
CA TYR A 247 -9.74 0.93 -13.01
C TYR A 247 -10.71 0.00 -12.28
N ALA A 248 -11.89 -0.25 -12.87
CA ALA A 248 -12.89 -1.15 -12.31
C ALA A 248 -12.33 -2.58 -12.13
N LEU A 249 -11.73 -3.12 -13.19
CA LEU A 249 -11.11 -4.44 -13.16
C LEU A 249 -9.93 -4.50 -12.17
N GLY A 250 -9.13 -3.44 -12.09
CA GLY A 250 -8.07 -3.32 -11.09
C GLY A 250 -8.59 -3.39 -9.66
N ALA A 251 -9.64 -2.61 -9.35
CA ALA A 251 -10.26 -2.58 -8.03
C ALA A 251 -10.87 -3.94 -7.64
N LEU A 252 -11.61 -4.58 -8.55
CA LEU A 252 -12.19 -5.91 -8.33
C LEU A 252 -11.12 -6.98 -8.14
N ALA A 253 -10.08 -6.97 -8.99
CA ALA A 253 -8.99 -7.94 -8.87
C ALA A 253 -8.19 -7.75 -7.56
N MET A 254 -8.01 -6.51 -7.12
CA MET A 254 -7.36 -6.19 -5.85
C MET A 254 -8.18 -6.72 -4.67
N ALA A 255 -9.48 -6.47 -4.66
CA ALA A 255 -10.40 -6.93 -3.62
C ALA A 255 -10.50 -8.46 -3.58
N ALA A 256 -10.77 -9.11 -4.72
CA ALA A 256 -10.82 -10.57 -4.84
C ALA A 256 -9.51 -11.23 -4.35
N CYS A 257 -8.36 -10.66 -4.73
CA CYS A 257 -7.06 -11.14 -4.29
C CYS A 257 -6.89 -11.07 -2.76
N GLU A 258 -7.32 -9.98 -2.14
CA GLU A 258 -7.21 -9.79 -0.69
C GLU A 258 -8.21 -10.67 0.09
N MET A 259 -9.41 -10.87 -0.46
CA MET A 259 -10.45 -11.75 0.11
C MET A 259 -10.15 -13.24 -0.08
N GLY A 260 -9.18 -13.58 -0.94
CA GLY A 260 -8.87 -14.97 -1.28
C GLY A 260 -9.90 -15.62 -2.23
N ASP A 261 -10.72 -14.81 -2.91
CA ASP A 261 -11.70 -15.28 -3.88
C ASP A 261 -11.02 -15.55 -5.22
N THR A 262 -10.47 -16.76 -5.36
CA THR A 262 -9.72 -17.17 -6.56
C THR A 262 -10.61 -17.29 -7.79
N GLU A 263 -11.89 -17.61 -7.61
CA GLU A 263 -12.86 -17.74 -8.70
C GLU A 263 -13.18 -16.36 -9.32
N ALA A 264 -13.52 -15.38 -8.48
CA ALA A 264 -13.73 -14.00 -8.93
C ALA A 264 -12.45 -13.39 -9.52
N LEU A 265 -11.29 -13.64 -8.91
CA LEU A 265 -10.02 -13.18 -9.45
C LEU A 265 -9.73 -13.77 -10.83
N ALA A 266 -10.07 -15.05 -11.06
CA ALA A 266 -9.92 -15.68 -12.37
C ALA A 266 -10.86 -15.04 -13.41
N ALA A 267 -12.12 -14.80 -13.07
CA ALA A 267 -13.09 -14.13 -13.93
C ALA A 267 -12.62 -12.71 -14.33
N VAL A 268 -12.13 -11.92 -13.36
CA VAL A 268 -11.59 -10.58 -13.63
C VAL A 268 -10.33 -10.64 -14.51
N ARG A 269 -9.50 -11.68 -14.37
CA ARG A 269 -8.29 -11.84 -15.19
C ARG A 269 -8.59 -12.13 -16.66
N VAL A 270 -9.70 -12.80 -16.97
CA VAL A 270 -10.16 -13.00 -18.35
C VAL A 270 -10.42 -11.65 -19.00
N GLU A 271 -11.13 -10.75 -18.33
CA GLU A 271 -11.42 -9.40 -18.83
C GLU A 271 -10.16 -8.51 -18.89
N LEU A 272 -9.28 -8.58 -17.89
CA LEU A 272 -8.00 -7.85 -17.90
C LEU A 272 -7.11 -8.24 -19.08
N ALA A 273 -7.18 -9.49 -19.55
CA ALA A 273 -6.41 -9.96 -20.70
C ALA A 273 -6.91 -9.38 -22.03
N GLN A 274 -8.14 -8.85 -22.08
CA GLN A 274 -8.70 -8.19 -23.26
C GLN A 274 -8.36 -6.70 -23.34
N LEU A 275 -7.78 -6.13 -22.28
CA LEU A 275 -7.40 -4.72 -22.27
C LEU A 275 -6.19 -4.45 -23.16
N ASP A 276 -6.25 -3.34 -23.90
CA ASP A 276 -5.08 -2.79 -24.57
C ASP A 276 -3.95 -2.55 -23.57
N SER A 277 -2.80 -3.18 -23.84
CA SER A 277 -1.62 -3.05 -23.01
C SER A 277 -0.38 -2.75 -23.85
N ARG A 278 0.57 -2.04 -23.24
CA ARG A 278 1.85 -1.68 -23.86
C ARG A 278 2.98 -2.21 -23.00
N HIS A 279 3.91 -2.90 -23.65
CA HIS A 279 5.17 -3.33 -23.06
C HIS A 279 6.31 -2.48 -23.64
N HIS A 280 7.04 -1.77 -22.79
CA HIS A 280 8.22 -1.00 -23.19
C HIS A 280 9.30 -1.11 -22.14
N GLY A 281 10.49 -1.58 -22.51
CA GLY A 281 11.64 -1.71 -21.60
C GLY A 281 11.33 -2.56 -20.35
N GLY A 282 10.61 -3.68 -20.51
CA GLY A 282 10.20 -4.54 -19.40
C GLY A 282 9.04 -4.00 -18.53
N VAL A 283 8.50 -2.81 -18.85
CA VAL A 283 7.38 -2.19 -18.12
C VAL A 283 6.06 -2.45 -18.85
N LEU A 284 5.10 -3.03 -18.14
CA LEU A 284 3.71 -3.16 -18.58
C LEU A 284 2.91 -1.92 -18.17
N SER A 285 2.20 -1.34 -19.12
CA SER A 285 1.30 -0.20 -18.90
C SER A 285 -0.02 -0.36 -19.66
N TYR A 286 -1.07 0.26 -19.14
CA TYR A 286 -2.40 0.34 -19.72
C TYR A 286 -2.65 1.79 -20.16
N PRO A 287 -2.74 2.08 -21.46
CA PRO A 287 -2.95 3.43 -21.96
C PRO A 287 -4.18 4.09 -21.32
N GLY A 288 -4.05 5.37 -20.97
CA GLY A 288 -5.15 6.14 -20.36
C GLY A 288 -5.42 5.86 -18.88
N CYS A 289 -4.73 4.90 -18.26
CA CYS A 289 -4.89 4.56 -16.84
C CYS A 289 -3.96 5.39 -15.94
N SER A 290 -4.43 5.77 -14.75
CA SER A 290 -3.60 6.47 -13.77
C SER A 290 -2.61 5.53 -13.08
N THR A 291 -1.64 6.09 -12.33
CA THR A 291 -0.77 5.30 -11.44
C THR A 291 -1.57 4.52 -10.40
N TRP A 292 -2.74 5.02 -10.00
CA TRP A 292 -3.62 4.37 -9.04
C TRP A 292 -4.17 3.04 -9.59
N THR A 293 -4.70 3.07 -10.82
CA THR A 293 -5.16 1.86 -11.54
C THR A 293 -4.04 0.84 -11.69
N HIS A 294 -2.84 1.28 -12.08
CA HIS A 294 -1.68 0.39 -12.17
C HIS A 294 -1.30 -0.22 -10.81
N ALA A 295 -1.43 0.53 -9.72
CA ALA A 295 -1.12 0.04 -8.38
C ALA A 295 -2.11 -1.05 -7.92
N PHE A 296 -3.39 -0.92 -8.26
CA PHE A 296 -4.41 -1.95 -8.00
C PHE A 296 -4.13 -3.23 -8.79
N MET A 297 -3.81 -3.09 -10.08
CA MET A 297 -3.43 -4.23 -10.91
C MET A 297 -2.09 -4.87 -10.51
N LEU A 298 -1.16 -4.09 -9.94
CA LEU A 298 0.07 -4.63 -9.38
C LEU A 298 -0.25 -5.53 -8.18
N LYS A 299 -1.13 -5.08 -7.28
CA LYS A 299 -1.58 -5.85 -6.12
C LYS A 299 -2.30 -7.13 -6.53
N SER A 300 -3.14 -7.13 -7.57
CA SER A 300 -3.80 -8.36 -8.00
C SER A 300 -2.83 -9.41 -8.58
N ARG A 301 -1.67 -8.99 -9.11
CA ARG A 301 -0.63 -9.88 -9.66
C ARG A 301 0.33 -10.40 -8.60
N LEU A 302 0.77 -9.53 -7.70
CA LEU A 302 1.80 -9.85 -6.71
C LEU A 302 1.22 -10.18 -5.33
N GLY A 303 -0.05 -9.88 -5.09
CA GLY A 303 -0.69 -10.09 -3.81
C GLY A 303 -0.99 -11.54 -3.48
N ARG A 304 -1.44 -11.72 -2.23
CA ARG A 304 -2.04 -12.92 -1.68
C ARG A 304 -3.29 -12.53 -0.87
N ALA A 305 -4.09 -13.52 -0.50
CA ALA A 305 -5.16 -13.36 0.48
C ALA A 305 -4.60 -12.79 1.80
N ASN A 306 -5.37 -11.91 2.44
CA ASN A 306 -5.04 -11.24 3.69
C ASN A 306 -3.73 -10.42 3.68
N ALA A 307 -3.13 -10.09 2.53
CA ALA A 307 -1.80 -9.46 2.54
C ALA A 307 -1.79 -8.07 3.20
N LEU A 308 -2.83 -7.26 3.00
CA LEU A 308 -2.93 -5.96 3.68
C LEU A 308 -3.22 -6.19 5.17
N LYS A 309 -4.20 -7.05 5.47
CA LYS A 309 -4.57 -7.37 6.85
C LYS A 309 -3.36 -7.86 7.66
N ASP A 310 -2.65 -8.86 7.18
CA ASP A 310 -1.52 -9.47 7.90
C ASP A 310 -0.34 -8.50 8.01
N LEU A 311 -0.08 -7.66 6.99
CA LEU A 311 0.98 -6.64 7.10
C LEU A 311 0.66 -5.61 8.20
N VAL A 312 -0.62 -5.25 8.35
CA VAL A 312 -1.07 -4.29 9.37
C VAL A 312 -1.07 -4.92 10.77
N ASP A 313 -1.62 -6.13 10.90
CA ASP A 313 -1.83 -6.82 12.18
C ASP A 313 -0.58 -7.53 12.72
N GLU A 314 0.23 -8.13 11.84
CA GLU A 314 1.34 -9.01 12.21
C GLU A 314 2.70 -8.45 11.78
N GLY A 315 2.75 -7.83 10.59
CA GLY A 315 3.98 -7.35 9.96
C GLY A 315 4.86 -8.48 9.43
N LEU A 316 6.16 -8.21 9.29
CA LEU A 316 7.12 -9.22 8.82
C LEU A 316 7.41 -10.29 9.89
N PRO A 317 7.37 -11.59 9.53
CA PRO A 317 7.94 -12.66 10.34
C PRO A 317 9.41 -12.38 10.70
N ALA A 318 9.85 -12.83 11.88
CA ALA A 318 11.23 -12.58 12.35
C ALA A 318 12.29 -13.06 11.35
N ALA A 319 12.08 -14.25 10.77
CA ALA A 319 12.95 -14.80 9.73
C ALA A 319 13.16 -13.85 8.53
N TRP A 320 12.11 -13.11 8.14
CA TRP A 320 12.19 -12.17 7.02
C TRP A 320 12.81 -10.83 7.42
N ARG A 321 12.51 -10.39 8.64
CA ARG A 321 13.02 -9.14 9.20
C ARG A 321 14.51 -9.20 9.51
N ASP A 322 15.01 -10.33 9.99
CA ASP A 322 16.38 -10.43 10.51
C ASP A 322 17.32 -11.17 9.53
N GLY A 323 16.76 -11.82 8.50
CA GLY A 323 17.50 -12.62 7.55
C GLY A 323 18.21 -11.84 6.44
N PRO A 324 19.06 -12.52 5.64
CA PRO A 324 19.79 -11.90 4.55
C PRO A 324 18.90 -11.31 3.46
N VAL A 325 19.32 -10.18 2.88
CA VAL A 325 18.54 -9.45 1.87
C VAL A 325 19.37 -8.90 0.73
N ILE A 326 18.72 -8.69 -0.42
CA ILE A 326 19.30 -7.95 -1.54
C ILE A 326 19.28 -6.46 -1.18
N VAL A 327 20.46 -5.90 -0.93
CA VAL A 327 20.65 -4.46 -0.62
C VAL A 327 21.03 -3.65 -1.86
N GLU A 328 21.60 -4.29 -2.88
CA GLU A 328 22.05 -3.64 -4.12
C GLU A 328 21.65 -4.49 -5.33
N ALA A 329 20.90 -3.88 -6.26
CA ALA A 329 20.56 -4.44 -7.57
C ALA A 329 20.29 -3.29 -8.54
N ALA A 330 20.88 -3.33 -9.73
CA ALA A 330 20.75 -2.26 -10.72
C ALA A 330 19.39 -2.34 -11.43
N TYR A 331 18.56 -1.29 -11.30
CA TYR A 331 17.31 -1.16 -12.05
C TYR A 331 17.51 -0.24 -13.27
N PRO A 332 17.02 -0.61 -14.47
CA PRO A 332 16.15 -1.75 -14.76
C PRO A 332 16.88 -3.05 -15.13
N GLN A 333 18.20 -3.13 -15.07
CA GLN A 333 18.97 -4.28 -15.56
C GLN A 333 18.60 -5.60 -14.86
N VAL A 334 18.29 -5.55 -13.56
CA VAL A 334 17.89 -6.68 -12.73
C VAL A 334 16.47 -6.47 -12.22
N LEU A 335 15.55 -7.34 -12.64
CA LEU A 335 14.18 -7.41 -12.14
C LEU A 335 14.06 -8.57 -11.16
N VAL A 336 13.80 -8.27 -9.89
CA VAL A 336 13.61 -9.28 -8.84
C VAL A 336 12.14 -9.69 -8.79
N ALA A 337 11.86 -10.95 -9.10
CA ALA A 337 10.50 -11.52 -9.11
C ALA A 337 10.12 -12.20 -7.79
N LYS A 338 11.11 -12.69 -7.04
CA LYS A 338 10.97 -13.27 -5.69
C LYS A 338 12.24 -12.97 -4.91
N ALA A 339 12.12 -12.64 -3.63
CA ALA A 339 13.24 -12.58 -2.69
C ALA A 339 12.71 -12.89 -1.29
N VAL A 340 13.11 -14.03 -0.73
CA VAL A 340 12.67 -14.50 0.59
C VAL A 340 13.86 -14.97 1.42
N SER A 341 13.75 -14.86 2.74
CA SER A 341 14.73 -15.39 3.67
C SER A 341 14.06 -16.33 4.67
N ASP A 342 14.80 -17.31 5.16
CA ASP A 342 14.42 -18.16 6.30
C ASP A 342 15.08 -17.71 7.62
N GLY A 343 15.73 -16.54 7.62
CA GLY A 343 16.51 -16.01 8.74
C GLY A 343 18.01 -16.31 8.67
N ARG A 344 18.44 -17.24 7.80
CA ARG A 344 19.87 -17.61 7.63
C ARG A 344 20.32 -17.60 6.18
N ALA A 345 19.43 -17.98 5.27
CA ALA A 345 19.64 -18.05 3.84
C ALA A 345 18.75 -17.04 3.10
N LEU A 346 19.13 -16.75 1.86
CA LEU A 346 18.35 -15.98 0.91
C LEU A 346 18.06 -16.83 -0.32
N GLU A 347 16.80 -16.80 -0.78
CA GLU A 347 16.40 -17.33 -2.07
C GLU A 347 15.77 -16.22 -2.92
N ALA A 348 16.26 -16.07 -4.15
CA ALA A 348 15.76 -15.07 -5.07
C ALA A 348 15.55 -15.61 -6.50
N VAL A 349 14.63 -14.98 -7.22
CA VAL A 349 14.40 -15.21 -8.65
C VAL A 349 14.58 -13.90 -9.38
N LEU A 350 15.48 -13.89 -10.35
CA LEU A 350 15.92 -12.71 -11.11
C LEU A 350 15.54 -12.87 -12.59
N HIS A 351 15.22 -11.76 -13.22
CA HIS A 351 14.99 -11.63 -14.65
C HIS A 351 15.74 -10.42 -15.22
N PRO A 352 16.27 -10.50 -16.45
CA PRO A 352 16.84 -9.33 -17.10
C PRO A 352 15.73 -8.33 -17.45
N GLY A 353 15.95 -7.04 -17.20
CA GLY A 353 15.06 -5.97 -17.72
C GLY A 353 15.55 -5.34 -19.03
N GLY A 354 16.65 -5.85 -19.59
CA GLY A 354 17.22 -5.43 -20.87
C GLY A 354 17.94 -6.60 -21.56
N PRO A 355 18.87 -6.31 -22.50
CA PRO A 355 19.73 -7.34 -23.09
C PRO A 355 20.50 -8.15 -22.04
N ALA A 356 20.91 -9.36 -22.40
CA ALA A 356 21.71 -10.21 -21.53
C ALA A 356 22.96 -9.46 -21.04
N ALA A 357 23.20 -9.48 -19.74
CA ALA A 357 24.29 -8.75 -19.12
C ALA A 357 24.81 -9.47 -17.88
N ARG A 358 26.10 -9.28 -17.63
CA ARG A 358 26.75 -9.59 -16.37
C ARG A 358 26.48 -8.46 -15.38
N VAL A 359 25.86 -8.78 -14.25
CA VAL A 359 25.41 -7.79 -13.26
C VAL A 359 25.94 -8.11 -11.86
N THR A 360 26.12 -7.08 -11.04
CA THR A 360 26.53 -7.23 -9.64
C THR A 360 25.33 -7.07 -8.70
N LEU A 361 25.26 -7.93 -7.68
CA LEU A 361 24.30 -7.86 -6.60
C LEU A 361 25.01 -7.73 -5.26
N GLY A 362 24.46 -6.91 -4.38
CA GLY A 362 24.89 -6.81 -2.98
C GLY A 362 23.88 -7.51 -2.08
N ILE A 363 24.38 -8.42 -1.25
CA ILE A 363 23.58 -9.12 -0.23
C ILE A 363 24.06 -8.65 1.14
N GLY A 364 23.14 -8.12 1.94
CA GLY A 364 23.39 -7.63 3.29
C GLY A 364 22.66 -8.46 4.35
N ARG A 365 22.82 -8.07 5.62
CA ARG A 365 22.31 -8.82 6.80
C ARG A 365 22.82 -10.27 6.88
N LEU A 366 24.03 -10.50 6.39
CA LEU A 366 24.76 -11.75 6.62
C LEU A 366 25.49 -11.68 7.97
N ARG A 367 25.91 -12.84 8.48
CA ARG A 367 26.76 -12.90 9.67
C ARG A 367 28.18 -12.45 9.29
N PRO A 368 28.74 -11.39 9.90
CA PRO A 368 30.09 -10.92 9.58
C PRO A 368 31.13 -12.04 9.71
N GLY A 369 32.06 -12.13 8.75
CA GLY A 369 33.11 -13.14 8.72
C GLY A 369 32.66 -14.58 8.41
N ALA A 370 31.36 -14.84 8.27
CA ALA A 370 30.87 -16.17 7.93
C ALA A 370 31.01 -16.47 6.42
N ALA A 371 31.30 -17.73 6.11
CA ALA A 371 31.35 -18.22 4.74
C ALA A 371 29.97 -18.62 4.23
N TYR A 372 29.69 -18.33 2.96
CA TYR A 372 28.44 -18.64 2.29
C TYR A 372 28.70 -19.41 1.00
N ARG A 373 27.87 -20.43 0.72
CA ARG A 373 27.76 -21.08 -0.58
C ARG A 373 26.80 -20.27 -1.44
N LEU A 374 27.21 -20.03 -2.68
CA LEU A 374 26.44 -19.28 -3.67
C LEU A 374 26.00 -20.22 -4.78
N GLU A 375 24.70 -20.28 -5.04
CA GLU A 375 24.12 -21.06 -6.14
C GLU A 375 23.45 -20.08 -7.12
N GLY A 376 23.77 -20.18 -8.41
CA GLY A 376 23.23 -19.28 -9.44
C GLY A 376 23.95 -17.93 -9.59
N ALA A 377 25.06 -17.75 -8.87
CA ALA A 377 26.06 -16.71 -9.11
C ALA A 377 27.26 -17.27 -9.88
N ASP A 378 28.13 -16.40 -10.37
CA ASP A 378 29.39 -16.77 -11.02
C ASP A 378 30.39 -17.32 -10.00
N GLU A 379 30.40 -16.74 -8.80
CA GLU A 379 31.18 -17.23 -7.67
C GLU A 379 30.46 -18.41 -6.98
N GLN A 380 31.22 -19.42 -6.52
CA GLN A 380 30.65 -20.58 -5.79
C GLN A 380 30.56 -20.36 -4.28
N ALA A 381 31.34 -19.40 -3.75
CA ALA A 381 31.37 -19.06 -2.34
C ALA A 381 31.88 -17.63 -2.13
N ALA A 382 31.46 -17.02 -1.04
CA ALA A 382 31.97 -15.73 -0.57
C ALA A 382 32.00 -15.70 0.96
N VAL A 383 32.83 -14.83 1.52
CA VAL A 383 32.87 -14.55 2.96
C VAL A 383 32.28 -13.16 3.18
N ALA A 384 31.33 -13.06 4.12
CA ALA A 384 30.73 -11.78 4.46
C ALA A 384 31.76 -10.85 5.11
N ASP A 385 31.77 -9.59 4.69
CA ASP A 385 32.64 -8.57 5.28
C ASP A 385 32.25 -8.23 6.73
N GLU A 386 32.98 -7.31 7.36
CA GLU A 386 32.72 -6.84 8.73
C GLU A 386 31.33 -6.23 8.91
N ARG A 387 30.69 -5.80 7.82
CA ARG A 387 29.33 -5.23 7.81
C ARG A 387 28.27 -6.29 7.51
N GLY A 388 28.65 -7.56 7.37
CA GLY A 388 27.72 -8.63 7.02
C GLY A 388 27.23 -8.51 5.58
N THR A 389 28.10 -8.10 4.66
CA THR A 389 27.78 -7.91 3.24
C THR A 389 28.66 -8.77 2.33
N ILE A 390 28.10 -9.25 1.23
CA ILE A 390 28.85 -9.80 0.08
C ILE A 390 28.42 -9.09 -1.20
N ARG A 391 29.34 -9.01 -2.16
CA ARG A 391 29.01 -8.70 -3.56
C ARG A 391 29.26 -9.93 -4.40
N LEU A 392 28.31 -10.25 -5.27
CA LEU A 392 28.38 -11.39 -6.17
C LEU A 392 27.98 -10.96 -7.59
N THR A 393 28.41 -11.75 -8.55
CA THR A 393 28.19 -11.50 -9.97
C THR A 393 27.24 -12.54 -10.52
N VAL A 394 26.32 -12.11 -11.41
CA VAL A 394 25.35 -13.00 -12.05
C VAL A 394 25.31 -12.72 -13.54
N GLU A 395 25.54 -13.74 -14.36
CA GLU A 395 25.18 -13.71 -15.78
C GLU A 395 23.66 -13.85 -15.96
N LEU A 396 23.02 -12.76 -16.40
CA LEU A 396 21.57 -12.64 -16.48
C LEU A 396 21.11 -12.48 -17.94
N GLY A 397 20.91 -13.62 -18.61
CA GLY A 397 20.29 -13.70 -19.95
C GLY A 397 18.83 -14.16 -19.96
N GLY A 398 18.30 -14.56 -18.79
CA GLY A 398 16.95 -15.09 -18.64
C GLY A 398 16.59 -15.29 -17.17
N ARG A 399 15.57 -16.11 -16.88
CA ARG A 399 15.20 -16.44 -15.50
C ARG A 399 16.38 -17.10 -14.79
N ARG A 400 16.82 -16.53 -13.67
CA ARG A 400 17.89 -17.07 -12.82
C ARG A 400 17.39 -17.24 -11.40
N GLU A 401 17.60 -18.42 -10.83
CA GLU A 401 17.45 -18.66 -9.39
C GLU A 401 18.79 -18.40 -8.71
N LEU A 402 18.77 -17.66 -7.62
CA LEU A 402 19.93 -17.34 -6.78
C LEU A 402 19.67 -17.84 -5.36
N ARG A 403 20.63 -18.55 -4.77
CA ARG A 403 20.59 -18.94 -3.35
C ARG A 403 21.90 -18.58 -2.66
N VAL A 404 21.79 -17.97 -1.49
CA VAL A 404 22.91 -17.63 -0.61
C VAL A 404 22.71 -18.40 0.68
N LEU A 405 23.54 -19.42 0.90
CA LEU A 405 23.38 -20.40 1.96
C LEU A 405 24.57 -20.31 2.92
N PRO A 406 24.39 -20.23 4.24
CA PRO A 406 25.53 -20.29 5.16
C PRO A 406 26.24 -21.63 5.00
N ARG A 407 27.58 -21.61 5.07
CA ARG A 407 28.37 -22.83 5.30
C ARG A 407 28.46 -23.05 6.80
N ASP A 408 28.19 -24.28 7.24
CA ASP A 408 28.36 -24.68 8.63
C ASP A 408 29.83 -24.67 9.06
#